data_AF-A0A7Z9FLF7-F1
#
_entry.id   AF-A0A7Z9FLF7-F1
#
_cell.length_a   1.000
_cell.length_b   1.000
_cell.length_c   1.000
_cell.angle_alpha   90.00
_cell.angle_beta   90.00
_cell.angle_gamma   90.00
#
_symmetry.space_group_name_H-M   'P 1'
#
loop_
_entity.id
_entity.type
_entity.pdbx_description
1 polymer ?
#
loop_
_entity_poly.entity_id
_entity_poly.type
_entity_poly.pdbx_seq_one_letter_code
_entity_poly.pdbx_strand_id
1 'polypeptide(L)'
;FRKKFADTDKVEFIDIPIVFRGQDDSPLRLYYVAKKIGKADLIKDELFKASFTHGVNVFDPGITNYLARSLGINKEFQKEKDQAWVNQLIKEGERKAAIYGVTGTPTVVIQHALKMKIGPYGTMAGFVKKVPETIADLTQ
;
A
#
# COMPACT_ATOMS: atom_id res chain seq x y z
N PHE A 1 11.38 -6.89 7.19
CA PHE A 1 11.87 -8.19 6.69
C PHE A 1 12.29 -8.18 5.22
N ARG A 2 11.78 -7.30 4.34
CA ARG A 2 12.15 -7.30 2.90
C ARG A 2 13.66 -7.27 2.63
N LYS A 3 14.42 -6.49 3.42
CA LYS A 3 15.89 -6.44 3.37
C LYS A 3 16.57 -7.82 3.47
N LYS A 4 15.94 -8.81 4.12
CA LYS A 4 16.45 -10.19 4.22
C LYS A 4 16.54 -10.89 2.86
N PHE A 5 15.74 -10.46 1.88
CA PHE A 5 15.68 -11.03 0.54
C PHE A 5 16.19 -10.07 -0.53
N ALA A 6 16.82 -8.95 -0.15
CA ALA A 6 17.26 -7.92 -1.08
C ALA A 6 18.37 -8.40 -2.01
N ASP A 7 19.22 -9.32 -1.53
CA ASP A 7 20.31 -9.89 -2.30
C ASP A 7 19.91 -11.17 -3.07
N THR A 8 18.60 -11.45 -3.17
CA THR A 8 18.09 -12.62 -3.88
C THR A 8 17.19 -12.18 -5.02
N ASP A 9 17.45 -12.67 -6.23
CA ASP A 9 16.53 -12.47 -7.37
C ASP A 9 15.27 -13.35 -7.29
N LYS A 10 15.11 -14.10 -6.19
CA LYS A 10 14.02 -15.08 -6.00
C LYS A 10 12.70 -14.46 -5.53
N VAL A 11 12.71 -13.24 -4.99
CA VAL A 11 11.52 -12.66 -4.32
C VAL A 11 11.27 -11.23 -4.76
N GLU A 12 10.14 -11.00 -5.42
CA GLU A 12 9.62 -9.66 -5.72
C GLU A 12 8.57 -9.25 -4.68
N PHE A 13 8.71 -8.03 -4.12
CA PHE A 13 7.71 -7.44 -3.24
C PHE A 13 6.88 -6.41 -3.97
N ILE A 14 5.59 -6.69 -4.15
CA ILE A 14 4.64 -5.77 -4.78
C ILE A 14 3.69 -5.22 -3.71
N ASP A 15 3.70 -3.89 -3.54
CA ASP A 15 2.74 -3.17 -2.71
C ASP A 15 1.46 -2.85 -3.50
N ILE A 16 0.32 -3.33 -2.99
CA ILE A 16 -1.00 -3.09 -3.56
C ILE A 16 -1.82 -2.32 -2.51
N PRO A 17 -1.84 -0.98 -2.55
CA PRO A 17 -2.74 -0.22 -1.68
C PRO A 17 -4.19 -0.42 -2.14
N ILE A 18 -5.10 -0.49 -1.18
CA ILE A 18 -6.53 -0.71 -1.41
C ILE A 18 -7.34 0.22 -0.52
N VAL A 19 -8.58 0.48 -0.93
CA VAL A 19 -9.62 1.05 -0.08
C VAL A 19 -10.70 0.02 0.17
N PHE A 20 -11.35 0.10 1.33
CA PHE A 20 -12.55 -0.69 1.62
C PHE A 20 -13.80 0.10 1.27
N ARG A 21 -14.93 -0.61 1.14
CA ARG A 21 -16.22 0.00 0.82
C ARG A 21 -16.52 1.18 1.75
N GLY A 22 -16.83 2.33 1.15
CA GLY A 22 -17.16 3.56 1.88
C GLY A 22 -15.95 4.48 2.15
N GLN A 23 -14.74 4.06 1.82
CA GLN A 23 -13.56 4.93 1.84
C GLN A 23 -13.33 5.57 0.47
N ASP A 24 -12.85 6.81 0.48
CA ASP A 24 -12.43 7.51 -0.73
C ASP A 24 -11.01 7.08 -1.15
N ASP A 25 -10.72 7.04 -2.45
CA ASP A 25 -9.45 6.56 -2.99
C ASP A 25 -8.35 7.63 -3.11
N SER A 26 -8.61 8.86 -2.64
CA SER A 26 -7.64 9.97 -2.59
C SER A 26 -6.23 9.59 -2.12
N PRO A 27 -6.02 8.84 -1.01
CA PRO A 27 -4.68 8.48 -0.56
C PRO A 27 -3.96 7.53 -1.53
N LEU A 28 -4.70 6.65 -2.23
CA LEU A 28 -4.14 5.78 -3.28
C LEU A 28 -3.72 6.61 -4.49
N ARG A 29 -4.57 7.55 -4.92
CA ARG A 29 -4.25 8.47 -6.03
C ARG A 29 -2.98 9.25 -5.73
N LEU A 30 -2.87 9.80 -4.53
CA LEU A 30 -1.68 10.55 -4.09
C LEU A 30 -0.43 9.66 -4.14
N TYR A 31 -0.52 8.44 -3.60
CA TYR A 31 0.57 7.48 -3.64
C TYR A 31 1.00 7.11 -5.07
N TYR A 32 0.06 6.81 -5.97
CA TYR A 32 0.39 6.42 -7.34
C TYR A 32 1.02 7.57 -8.15
N VAL A 33 0.50 8.80 -8.01
CA VAL A 33 1.12 9.97 -8.65
C VAL A 33 2.52 10.21 -8.09
N ALA A 34 2.69 10.11 -6.77
CA ALA A 34 4.01 10.23 -6.15
C ALA A 34 4.98 9.14 -6.63
N LYS A 35 4.50 7.91 -6.83
CA LYS A 35 5.28 6.80 -7.36
C LYS A 35 5.79 7.09 -8.78
N LYS A 36 4.97 7.69 -9.64
CA LYS A 36 5.37 8.10 -11.00
C LYS A 36 6.58 9.05 -10.99
N ILE A 37 6.74 9.85 -9.95
CA ILE A 37 7.82 10.86 -9.81
C ILE A 37 8.89 10.46 -8.79
N GLY A 38 8.98 9.18 -8.40
CA GLY A 38 10.02 8.69 -7.50
C GLY A 38 9.87 9.10 -6.02
N LYS A 39 8.69 9.58 -5.61
CA LYS A 39 8.39 10.03 -4.24
C LYS A 39 7.43 9.08 -3.48
N ALA A 40 7.34 7.82 -3.91
CA ALA A 40 6.43 6.83 -3.33
C ALA A 40 6.64 6.65 -1.81
N ASP A 41 7.89 6.42 -1.39
CA ASP A 41 8.20 6.14 0.02
C ASP A 41 7.93 7.35 0.92
N LEU A 42 8.31 8.55 0.48
CA LEU A 42 7.99 9.79 1.19
C LEU A 42 6.47 9.93 1.43
N ILE A 43 5.67 9.79 0.37
CA ILE A 43 4.22 9.98 0.48
C ILE A 43 3.55 8.88 1.28
N LYS A 44 4.04 7.64 1.16
CA LYS A 44 3.59 6.53 2.00
C LYS A 44 3.85 6.85 3.47
N ASP A 45 5.06 7.24 3.83
CA ASP A 45 5.41 7.55 5.22
C ASP A 45 4.56 8.70 5.78
N GLU A 46 4.33 9.77 5.01
CA GLU A 46 3.50 10.90 5.44
C GLU A 46 2.01 10.56 5.56
N LEU A 47 1.46 9.72 4.68
CA LEU A 47 0.09 9.19 4.83
C LEU A 47 -0.04 8.35 6.11
N PHE A 48 0.94 7.50 6.39
CA PHE A 48 0.93 6.68 7.61
C PHE A 48 1.07 7.55 8.88
N LYS A 49 1.98 8.54 8.89
CA LYS A 49 2.11 9.47 10.02
C LYS A 49 0.84 10.28 10.24
N ALA A 50 0.25 10.85 9.19
CA ALA A 50 -0.99 11.61 9.27
C ALA A 50 -2.12 10.77 9.90
N SER A 51 -2.30 9.52 9.46
CA SER A 51 -3.33 8.64 9.98
C SER A 51 -3.04 8.15 11.41
N PHE A 52 -1.88 7.53 11.63
CA PHE A 52 -1.61 6.76 12.86
C PHE A 52 -0.92 7.55 13.96
N THR A 53 -0.23 8.65 13.63
CA THR A 53 0.43 9.51 14.62
C THR A 53 -0.40 10.75 14.92
N HIS A 54 -0.98 11.37 13.91
CA HIS A 54 -1.72 12.62 14.07
C HIS A 54 -3.24 12.43 14.13
N GLY A 55 -3.75 11.21 13.90
CA GLY A 55 -5.19 10.90 13.99
C GLY A 55 -6.03 11.57 12.90
N VAL A 56 -5.41 11.93 11.77
CA VAL A 56 -6.06 12.63 10.66
C VAL A 56 -6.63 11.62 9.67
N ASN A 57 -7.87 11.83 9.23
CA ASN A 57 -8.48 11.00 8.21
C ASN A 57 -7.86 11.25 6.82
N VAL A 58 -6.90 10.42 6.43
CA VAL A 58 -6.26 10.50 5.10
C VAL A 58 -7.15 10.10 3.93
N PHE A 59 -8.33 9.55 4.19
CA PHE A 59 -9.35 9.30 3.17
C PHE A 59 -10.19 10.57 2.89
N ASP A 60 -9.95 11.68 3.59
CA ASP A 60 -10.53 12.97 3.21
C ASP A 60 -9.73 13.58 2.03
N PRO A 61 -10.36 13.89 0.89
CA PRO A 61 -9.69 14.54 -0.24
C PRO A 61 -9.02 15.88 0.13
N GLY A 62 -9.57 16.63 1.08
CA GLY A 62 -8.97 17.87 1.59
C GLY A 62 -7.61 17.64 2.25
N ILE A 63 -7.48 16.56 3.02
CA ILE A 63 -6.22 16.18 3.67
C ILE A 63 -5.18 15.76 2.64
N THR A 64 -5.54 14.93 1.66
CA THR A 64 -4.59 14.52 0.62
C THR A 64 -4.15 15.70 -0.27
N ASN A 65 -5.06 16.63 -0.59
CA ASN A 65 -4.73 17.88 -1.27
C ASN A 65 -3.81 18.78 -0.43
N TYR A 66 -3.99 18.82 0.90
CA TYR A 66 -3.08 19.52 1.79
C TYR A 66 -1.69 18.88 1.78
N LEU A 67 -1.60 17.55 1.92
CA LEU A 67 -0.34 16.81 1.87
C LEU A 67 0.39 17.06 0.54
N ALA A 68 -0.31 16.95 -0.59
CA ALA A 68 0.26 17.20 -1.92
C ALA A 68 0.87 18.61 -2.04
N ARG A 69 0.22 19.64 -1.46
CA ARG A 69 0.73 21.02 -1.40
C ARG A 69 1.96 21.13 -0.50
N SER A 70 1.86 20.63 0.73
CA SER A 70 2.94 20.73 1.74
C SER A 70 4.22 20.02 1.29
N LEU A 71 4.10 18.96 0.49
CA LEU A 71 5.21 18.14 0.00
C LEU A 71 5.68 18.55 -1.41
N GLY A 72 5.14 19.64 -1.95
CA GLY A 72 5.56 20.22 -3.22
C GLY A 72 5.29 19.34 -4.43
N ILE A 73 4.21 18.56 -4.43
CA ILE A 73 3.79 17.70 -5.55
C ILE A 73 2.39 18.04 -6.08
N ASN A 74 1.80 19.15 -5.63
CA ASN A 74 0.42 19.50 -5.96
C ASN A 74 0.20 19.65 -7.47
N LYS A 75 1.16 20.21 -8.20
CA LYS A 75 1.04 20.40 -9.65
C LYS A 75 0.88 19.06 -10.36
N GLU A 76 1.73 18.09 -10.05
CA GLU A 76 1.69 16.73 -10.58
C GLU A 76 0.42 16.02 -10.11
N PHE A 77 0.06 16.16 -8.83
CA PHE A 77 -1.13 15.53 -8.26
C PHE A 77 -2.40 15.98 -8.97
N GLN A 78 -2.65 17.29 -9.11
CA GLN A 78 -3.86 17.78 -9.79
C GLN A 78 -3.93 17.36 -11.26
N LYS A 79 -2.78 17.32 -11.94
CA LYS A 79 -2.72 16.92 -13.36
C LYS A 79 -3.04 15.44 -13.55
N GLU A 80 -2.55 14.59 -12.64
CA GLU A 80 -2.47 13.15 -12.88
C GLU A 80 -3.51 12.33 -12.12
N LYS A 81 -4.03 12.83 -10.97
CA LYS A 81 -4.84 12.03 -10.03
C LYS A 81 -6.08 11.37 -10.66
N ASP A 82 -6.67 11.98 -11.69
CA ASP A 82 -7.89 11.49 -12.34
C ASP A 82 -7.63 10.82 -13.70
N GLN A 83 -6.36 10.69 -14.09
CA GLN A 83 -5.98 10.09 -15.37
C GLN A 83 -6.32 8.60 -15.41
N ALA A 84 -6.56 8.09 -16.63
CA ALA A 84 -6.97 6.71 -16.86
C ALA A 84 -6.02 5.68 -16.22
N TRP A 85 -4.71 5.94 -16.24
CA TRP A 85 -3.71 5.04 -15.67
C TRP A 85 -3.84 4.91 -14.13
N VAL A 86 -4.21 5.99 -13.42
CA VAL A 86 -4.45 5.95 -11.96
C VAL A 86 -5.70 5.13 -11.66
N ASN A 87 -6.78 5.39 -12.41
CA ASN A 87 -8.05 4.66 -12.27
C ASN A 87 -7.86 3.15 -12.54
N GLN A 88 -7.02 2.80 -13.51
CA GLN A 88 -6.69 1.41 -13.81
C GLN A 88 -5.93 0.74 -12.66
N LEU A 89 -4.93 1.41 -12.07
CA LEU A 89 -4.18 0.86 -10.94
C LEU A 89 -5.07 0.61 -9.72
N ILE A 90 -5.98 1.53 -9.42
CA ILE A 90 -6.94 1.39 -8.31
C ILE A 90 -7.87 0.20 -8.56
N LYS A 91 -8.50 0.13 -9.75
CA LYS A 91 -9.38 -0.99 -10.12
C LYS A 91 -8.65 -2.34 -10.10
N GLU A 92 -7.39 -2.37 -10.55
CA GLU A 92 -6.57 -3.58 -10.53
C GLU A 92 -6.24 -4.01 -9.09
N GLY A 93 -5.96 -3.06 -8.20
CA GLY A 93 -5.78 -3.33 -6.78
C GLY A 93 -7.03 -3.92 -6.13
N GLU A 94 -8.20 -3.32 -6.38
CA GLU A 94 -9.50 -3.83 -5.92
C GLU A 94 -9.79 -5.24 -6.46
N ARG A 95 -9.56 -5.46 -7.76
CA ARG A 95 -9.73 -6.77 -8.40
C ARG A 95 -8.84 -7.83 -7.76
N LYS A 96 -7.55 -7.54 -7.55
CA LYS A 96 -6.61 -8.45 -6.87
C LYS A 96 -7.06 -8.73 -5.44
N ALA A 97 -7.47 -7.70 -4.69
CA ALA A 97 -7.98 -7.86 -3.33
C ALA A 97 -9.21 -8.77 -3.27
N ALA A 98 -10.14 -8.62 -4.22
CA ALA A 98 -11.30 -9.48 -4.35
C ALA A 98 -10.91 -10.94 -4.69
N ILE A 99 -10.04 -11.15 -5.69
CA ILE A 99 -9.55 -12.48 -6.08
C ILE A 99 -8.90 -13.20 -4.90
N TYR A 100 -8.07 -12.49 -4.11
CA TYR A 100 -7.42 -13.09 -2.95
C TYR A 100 -8.31 -13.12 -1.69
N GLY A 101 -9.53 -12.56 -1.74
CA GLY A 101 -10.42 -12.48 -0.59
C GLY A 101 -9.79 -11.72 0.60
N VAL A 102 -9.18 -10.57 0.31
CA VAL A 102 -8.63 -9.66 1.32
C VAL A 102 -9.80 -8.98 2.04
N THR A 103 -9.81 -9.08 3.37
CA THR A 103 -10.89 -8.51 4.22
C THR A 103 -10.34 -7.53 5.26
N GLY A 104 -9.06 -7.20 5.19
CA GLY A 104 -8.37 -6.36 6.18
C GLY A 104 -6.89 -6.20 5.84
N THR A 105 -6.26 -5.21 6.45
CA THR A 105 -4.84 -4.92 6.28
C THR A 105 -4.11 -4.95 7.64
N PRO A 106 -2.80 -5.29 7.66
CA PRO A 106 -2.05 -5.83 6.54
C PRO A 106 -2.45 -7.28 6.20
N THR A 107 -2.40 -7.60 4.91
CA THR A 107 -2.50 -8.96 4.37
C THR A 107 -1.34 -9.16 3.39
N VAL A 108 -0.65 -10.29 3.48
CA VAL A 108 0.39 -10.70 2.52
C VAL A 108 -0.14 -11.89 1.73
N VAL A 109 0.00 -11.84 0.40
CA VAL A 109 -0.31 -12.96 -0.49
C VAL A 109 1.00 -13.42 -1.13
N ILE A 110 1.33 -14.70 -0.97
CA ILE A 110 2.57 -15.32 -1.48
C ILE A 110 2.20 -16.25 -2.63
N GLN A 111 2.91 -16.11 -3.76
CA GLN A 111 2.72 -16.90 -4.98
C GLN A 111 1.24 -17.00 -5.44
N HIS A 112 0.47 -15.92 -5.26
CA HIS A 112 -0.96 -15.83 -5.62
C HIS A 112 -1.90 -16.85 -4.94
N ALA A 113 -1.40 -17.66 -4.00
CA ALA A 113 -2.14 -18.77 -3.41
C ALA A 113 -2.21 -18.68 -1.89
N LEU A 114 -1.07 -18.43 -1.22
CA LEU A 114 -1.02 -18.43 0.23
C LEU A 114 -1.29 -17.02 0.78
N LYS A 115 -2.39 -16.88 1.52
CA LYS A 115 -2.79 -15.61 2.16
C LYS A 115 -2.51 -15.62 3.65
N MET A 116 -1.75 -14.65 4.12
CA MET A 116 -1.44 -14.41 5.53
C MET A 116 -2.06 -13.08 5.98
N LYS A 117 -3.03 -13.12 6.90
CA LYS A 117 -3.62 -11.92 7.54
C LYS A 117 -2.95 -11.70 8.90
N ILE A 118 -2.98 -10.47 9.43
CA ILE A 118 -2.40 -10.17 10.75
C ILE A 118 -3.09 -10.88 11.92
N GLY A 119 -4.42 -11.07 11.87
CA GLY A 119 -5.25 -11.54 12.99
C GLY A 119 -4.72 -12.78 13.73
N PRO A 120 -4.44 -13.88 13.01
CA PRO A 120 -3.87 -15.10 13.61
C PRO A 120 -2.54 -14.93 14.35
N TYR A 121 -1.80 -13.84 14.12
CA TYR A 121 -0.49 -13.57 14.73
C TYR A 121 -0.55 -12.56 15.88
N GLY A 122 -1.74 -12.01 16.17
CA GLY A 122 -2.03 -11.10 17.29
C GLY A 122 -1.42 -9.70 17.17
N THR A 123 -0.12 -9.60 16.90
CA THR A 123 0.63 -8.34 16.81
C THR A 123 1.32 -8.19 15.47
N MET A 124 1.64 -6.94 15.10
CA MET A 124 2.49 -6.68 13.94
C MET A 124 3.85 -7.37 14.07
N ALA A 125 4.44 -7.39 15.28
CA ALA A 125 5.70 -8.07 15.55
C ALA A 125 5.64 -9.58 15.26
N GLY A 126 4.57 -10.25 15.70
CA GLY A 126 4.32 -11.66 15.39
C GLY A 126 4.16 -11.91 13.88
N PHE A 127 3.39 -11.04 13.22
CA PHE A 127 3.14 -11.12 11.78
C PHE A 127 4.43 -10.96 10.96
N VAL A 128 5.22 -9.91 11.22
CA VAL A 128 6.45 -9.63 10.46
C VAL A 128 7.58 -10.63 10.75
N LYS A 129 7.51 -11.36 11.86
CA LYS A 129 8.41 -12.49 12.13
C LYS A 129 8.06 -13.69 11.25
N LYS A 130 6.77 -14.01 11.08
CA LYS A 130 6.32 -15.22 10.38
C LYS A 130 6.35 -15.12 8.86
N VAL A 131 6.04 -13.96 8.29
CA VAL A 131 6.09 -13.77 6.82
C VAL A 131 7.42 -14.23 6.17
N PRO A 132 8.61 -13.80 6.63
CA PRO A 132 9.87 -14.25 6.02
C PRO A 132 10.21 -15.72 6.27
N GLU A 133 9.71 -16.34 7.35
CA GLU A 133 9.86 -17.79 7.58
C GLU A 133 9.08 -18.55 6.49
N THR A 134 7.81 -18.19 6.29
CA THR A 134 6.96 -18.80 5.27
C THR A 134 7.48 -18.60 3.84
N ILE A 135 8.04 -17.43 3.51
CA ILE A 135 8.67 -17.20 2.20
C ILE A 135 9.89 -18.12 2.02
N ALA A 136 10.72 -18.27 3.06
CA ALA A 136 11.90 -19.13 2.99
C ALA A 136 11.51 -20.59 2.76
N ASP A 137 10.48 -21.09 3.45
CA ASP A 137 9.99 -22.47 3.29
C ASP A 137 9.47 -22.76 1.87
N LEU A 138 8.96 -21.75 1.16
CA LEU A 138 8.44 -21.89 -0.21
C LEU A 138 9.49 -21.66 -1.31
N THR A 139 10.71 -21.25 -0.95
CA THR A 139 11.80 -20.92 -1.91
C THR A 139 13.01 -21.84 -1.81
N GLN A 140 12.94 -22.84 -0.92
CA GLN A 140 13.81 -24.02 -0.91
C GLN A 140 13.52 -24.89 -2.13
#